data_AF-A0A7R9ZYX0-F1
#
_entry.id   AF-A0A7R9ZYX0-F1
#
_cell.length_a   1.000
_cell.length_b   1.000
_cell.length_c   1.000
_cell.angle_alpha   90.00
_cell.angle_beta   90.00
_cell.angle_gamma   90.00
#
_symmetry.space_group_name_H-M   'P 1'
#
loop_
_entity.id
_entity.type
_entity.pdbx_description
1 polymer ?
#
loop_
_entity_poly.entity_id
_entity_poly.type
_entity_poly.pdbx_seq_one_letter_code
_entity_poly.pdbx_strand_id
1 'polypeptide(L)'
;DPSTQGTLNVLGSVEKHGVRHYVHTSSVAAVANATKQGAFDESDWSDAVIRGGGTSSYNYAKAEGERLVWRHTEGKPYTVSCINPTMVFGRCLSKPHAKASPFIFRQSLYGNDFPNNPMSV
;
A
#
# COMPACT_ATOMS: atom_id res chain seq x y z
N ASP A 1 -7.32 2.48 13.41
CA ASP A 1 -7.36 1.86 12.07
C ASP A 1 -6.70 0.48 12.16
N PRO A 2 -7.37 -0.61 11.73
CA PRO A 2 -6.80 -1.96 11.70
C PRO A 2 -5.44 -2.06 11.00
N SER A 3 -5.22 -1.27 9.93
CA SER A 3 -3.96 -1.27 9.17
C SER A 3 -2.79 -0.80 10.04
N THR A 4 -2.95 0.35 10.70
CA THR A 4 -1.93 0.96 11.57
C THR A 4 -1.61 0.06 12.78
N GLN A 5 -2.64 -0.53 13.40
CA GLN A 5 -2.44 -1.45 14.53
C GLN A 5 -1.72 -2.73 14.10
N GLY A 6 -2.06 -3.28 12.93
CA GLY A 6 -1.37 -4.44 12.37
C GLY A 6 0.12 -4.16 12.14
N THR A 7 0.45 -3.00 11.57
CA THR A 7 1.83 -2.56 11.37
C THR A 7 2.60 -2.47 12.69
N LEU A 8 2.02 -1.87 13.74
CA LEU A 8 2.65 -1.81 15.06
C LEU A 8 2.93 -3.19 15.65
N ASN A 9 2.00 -4.13 15.51
CA ASN A 9 2.18 -5.49 16.02
C ASN A 9 3.37 -6.21 15.35
N VAL A 10 3.54 -6.01 14.03
CA VAL A 10 4.68 -6.58 13.29
C VAL A 10 5.98 -5.91 13.72
N LEU A 11 6.02 -4.58 13.83
CA LEU A 11 7.22 -3.85 14.28
C LEU A 11 7.64 -4.25 15.70
N GLY A 12 6.70 -4.40 16.62
CA GLY A 12 7.00 -4.93 17.96
C GLY A 12 7.60 -6.35 17.92
N SER A 13 7.19 -7.18 16.96
CA SER A 13 7.75 -8.51 16.77
C SER A 13 9.15 -8.48 16.16
N VAL A 14 9.41 -7.56 15.21
CA VAL A 14 10.73 -7.29 14.62
C VAL A 14 11.74 -6.93 15.70
N GLU A 15 11.35 -6.02 16.60
CA GLU A 15 12.18 -5.58 17.73
C GLU A 15 12.43 -6.71 18.72
N LYS A 16 11.38 -7.43 19.11
CA LYS A 16 11.47 -8.54 20.08
C LYS A 16 12.43 -9.65 19.64
N HIS A 17 12.56 -9.90 18.33
CA HIS A 17 13.35 -11.03 17.81
C HIS A 17 14.67 -10.61 17.14
N GLY A 18 15.06 -9.33 17.24
CA GLY A 18 16.35 -8.88 16.70
C GLY A 18 16.48 -9.03 15.19
N VAL A 19 15.39 -8.79 14.44
CA VAL A 19 15.41 -8.82 12.98
C VAL A 19 16.37 -7.77 12.43
N ARG A 20 17.23 -8.14 11.48
CA ARG A 20 18.24 -7.23 10.90
C ARG A 20 17.69 -6.27 9.85
N HIS A 21 16.71 -6.73 9.08
CA HIS A 21 16.11 -5.97 7.99
C HIS A 21 14.62 -6.29 7.86
N TYR A 22 13.80 -5.25 7.79
CA TYR A 22 12.35 -5.36 7.63
C TYR A 22 11.91 -4.72 6.30
N VAL A 23 11.21 -5.50 5.46
CA VAL A 23 10.62 -5.00 4.22
C VAL A 23 9.13 -4.79 4.41
N HIS A 24 8.67 -3.55 4.27
CA HIS A 24 7.26 -3.20 4.33
C HIS A 24 6.65 -3.15 2.93
N THR A 25 5.61 -3.96 2.68
CA THR A 25 4.86 -3.89 1.42
C THR A 25 3.80 -2.79 1.50
N SER A 26 4.19 -1.61 1.02
CA SER A 26 3.30 -0.47 0.86
C SER A 26 2.52 -0.57 -0.47
N SER A 27 2.34 0.55 -1.17
CA SER A 27 1.60 0.67 -2.41
C SER A 27 1.94 2.01 -3.07
N VAL A 28 1.78 2.11 -4.39
CA VAL A 28 1.75 3.42 -5.08
C VAL A 28 0.67 4.33 -4.48
N ALA A 29 -0.36 3.79 -3.83
CA ALA A 29 -1.38 4.55 -3.13
C ALA A 29 -0.85 5.39 -1.94
N ALA A 30 0.34 5.09 -1.42
CA ALA A 30 1.00 5.90 -0.39
C ALA A 30 1.74 7.12 -0.99
N VAL A 31 2.03 7.09 -2.29
CA VAL A 31 2.87 8.05 -3.02
C VAL A 31 2.04 8.90 -3.98
N ALA A 32 1.07 8.28 -4.66
CA ALA A 32 0.30 8.89 -5.73
C ALA A 32 -0.47 10.12 -5.24
N ASN A 33 -0.26 11.22 -5.95
CA ASN A 33 -0.96 12.48 -5.77
C ASN A 33 -1.59 12.90 -7.10
N ALA A 34 -2.92 13.04 -7.14
CA ALA A 34 -3.66 13.37 -8.36
C ALA A 34 -3.31 14.75 -8.93
N THR A 35 -2.72 15.63 -8.13
CA THR A 35 -2.37 17.00 -8.53
C THR A 35 -0.93 17.14 -9.01
N LYS A 36 -0.06 16.14 -8.76
CA LYS A 36 1.33 16.19 -9.18
C LYS A 36 1.44 15.99 -10.69
N GLN A 37 2.22 16.86 -11.33
CA GLN A 37 2.67 16.68 -12.71
C GLN A 37 4.11 16.18 -12.72
N GLY A 38 4.43 15.28 -13.65
CA GLY A 38 5.78 14.72 -13.80
C GLY A 38 5.98 13.38 -13.10
N ALA A 39 7.24 12.97 -12.94
CA ALA A 39 7.61 11.70 -12.33
C ALA A 39 7.47 11.74 -10.81
N PHE A 40 7.15 10.58 -10.22
CA PHE A 40 7.17 10.38 -8.78
C PHE A 40 8.54 9.86 -8.32
N ASP A 41 8.96 10.26 -7.12
CA ASP A 41 10.15 9.78 -6.42
C ASP A 41 9.84 9.46 -4.94
N GLU A 42 10.84 9.02 -4.19
CA GLU A 42 10.70 8.59 -2.79
C GLU A 42 10.38 9.73 -1.80
N SER A 43 10.44 10.99 -2.23
CA SER A 43 10.04 12.13 -1.42
C SER A 43 8.54 12.43 -1.51
N ASP A 44 7.84 11.80 -2.46
CA ASP A 44 6.42 12.03 -2.70
C ASP A 44 5.51 11.26 -1.74
N TRP A 45 4.46 11.94 -1.31
CA TRP A 45 3.43 11.38 -0.45
C TRP A 45 2.03 11.69 -0.96
N SER A 46 1.12 10.75 -0.75
CA SER A 46 -0.30 10.97 -1.00
C SER A 46 -0.90 11.90 0.07
N ASP A 47 -1.64 12.92 -0.37
CA ASP A 47 -2.43 13.82 0.47
C ASP A 47 -3.81 13.20 0.83
N ALA A 48 -3.84 11.90 1.16
CA ALA A 48 -5.07 11.18 1.41
C ALA A 48 -5.76 11.68 2.69
N VAL A 49 -6.78 12.55 2.55
CA VAL A 49 -7.58 13.05 3.67
C VAL A 49 -8.90 12.28 3.76
N ILE A 50 -9.12 11.54 4.86
CA ILE A 50 -10.47 11.06 5.21
C ILE A 50 -11.28 12.25 5.73
N ARG A 51 -11.77 13.12 4.83
CA ARG A 51 -12.84 14.09 5.15
C ARG A 51 -13.73 14.29 3.92
N GLY A 52 -14.89 13.63 3.92
CA GLY A 52 -16.10 14.10 3.23
C GLY A 52 -16.11 14.20 1.70
N GLY A 53 -15.11 13.69 0.97
CA GLY A 53 -15.14 13.70 -0.49
C GLY A 53 -13.90 13.09 -1.15
N GLY A 54 -14.00 11.81 -1.52
CA GLY A 54 -13.28 11.29 -2.69
C GLY A 54 -11.92 10.58 -2.52
N THR A 55 -11.33 10.45 -1.32
CA THR A 55 -10.14 9.56 -1.16
C THR A 55 -10.51 8.22 -0.55
N SER A 56 -10.09 7.14 -1.22
CA SER A 56 -10.33 5.75 -0.83
C SER A 56 -9.68 5.47 0.54
N SER A 57 -10.42 4.86 1.45
CA SER A 57 -9.92 4.39 2.76
C SER A 57 -8.67 3.51 2.62
N TYR A 58 -8.51 2.84 1.47
CA TYR A 58 -7.31 2.12 1.10
C TYR A 58 -6.06 3.02 0.97
N ASN A 59 -6.17 4.15 0.29
CA ASN A 59 -5.05 5.08 0.09
C ASN A 59 -4.57 5.64 1.42
N TYR A 60 -5.52 6.06 2.27
CA TYR A 60 -5.22 6.50 3.63
C TYR A 60 -4.51 5.42 4.44
N ALA A 61 -5.07 4.20 4.46
CA ALA A 61 -4.51 3.08 5.22
C ALA A 61 -3.08 2.71 4.78
N LYS A 62 -2.76 2.86 3.48
CA LYS A 62 -1.42 2.63 2.94
C LYS A 62 -0.46 3.78 3.26
N ALA A 63 -0.87 5.03 3.05
CA ALA A 63 -0.07 6.21 3.36
C ALA A 63 0.28 6.29 4.85
N GLU A 64 -0.70 6.17 5.74
CA GLU A 64 -0.45 6.23 7.19
C GLU A 64 0.30 5.01 7.70
N GLY A 65 0.06 3.83 7.13
CA GLY A 65 0.82 2.62 7.45
C GLY A 65 2.32 2.79 7.15
N GLU A 66 2.66 3.34 5.99
CA GLU A 66 4.04 3.57 5.60
C GLU A 66 4.69 4.70 6.42
N ARG A 67 4.00 5.84 6.60
CA ARG A 67 4.48 6.92 7.48
C ARG A 67 4.74 6.43 8.90
N LEU A 68 3.91 5.51 9.41
CA LEU A 68 4.11 4.91 10.71
C LEU A 68 5.40 4.08 10.74
N VAL A 69 5.66 3.27 9.72
CA VAL A 69 6.90 2.49 9.63
C VAL A 69 8.11 3.41 9.73
N TRP A 70 8.19 4.45 8.88
CA TRP A 70 9.32 5.38 8.90
C TRP A 70 9.50 6.07 10.26
N ARG A 71 8.41 6.58 10.85
CA ARG A 71 8.44 7.22 12.18
C ARG A 71 8.87 6.27 13.30
N HIS A 72 8.42 5.01 13.26
CA HIS A 72 8.69 4.05 14.32
C HIS A 72 10.11 3.48 14.25
N THR A 73 10.67 3.39 13.05
CA THR A 73 11.95 2.72 12.80
C THR A 73 13.13 3.69 12.80
N GLU A 74 12.87 5.00 12.89
CA GLU A 74 13.90 6.03 12.98
C GLU A 74 14.81 5.80 14.19
N GLY A 75 16.12 5.77 13.96
CA GLY A 75 17.13 5.54 14.99
C GLY A 75 17.20 4.12 15.56
N LYS A 76 16.48 3.15 14.98
CA LYS A 76 16.51 1.75 15.43
C LYS A 76 17.75 1.00 14.89
N PRO A 77 18.20 -0.07 15.57
CA PRO A 77 19.42 -0.82 15.20
C PRO A 77 19.22 -1.78 14.02
N TYR A 78 18.10 -1.67 13.29
CA TYR A 78 17.78 -2.49 12.12
C TYR A 78 17.40 -1.59 10.96
N THR A 79 17.56 -2.11 9.73
CA THR A 79 17.25 -1.34 8.52
C THR A 79 15.86 -1.67 8.01
N VAL A 80 15.28 -0.73 7.26
CA VAL A 80 13.94 -0.85 6.71
C VAL A 80 13.93 -0.45 5.25
N SER A 81 13.16 -1.17 4.45
CA SER A 81 12.84 -0.78 3.08
C SER A 81 11.34 -0.88 2.86
N CYS A 82 10.77 0.15 2.26
CA CYS A 82 9.40 0.13 1.75
C CYS A 82 9.43 -0.23 0.27
N ILE A 83 8.49 -1.07 -0.17
CA ILE A 83 8.23 -1.31 -1.59
C ILE A 83 6.83 -0.82 -1.94
N ASN A 84 6.71 -0.05 -3.02
CA ASN A 84 5.48 0.63 -3.43
C ASN A 84 4.98 0.08 -4.78
N PRO A 85 4.43 -1.15 -4.81
CA PRO A 85 3.93 -1.73 -6.05
C PRO A 85 2.74 -0.94 -6.61
N THR A 86 2.63 -0.93 -7.94
CA THR A 86 1.43 -0.50 -8.66
C THR A 86 0.51 -1.71 -8.86
N MET A 87 -0.12 -1.82 -10.03
CA MET A 87 -0.93 -2.99 -10.36
C MET A 87 -0.03 -4.18 -10.67
N VAL A 88 -0.10 -5.22 -9.84
CA VAL A 88 0.75 -6.41 -9.97
C VAL A 88 0.07 -7.44 -10.87
N PHE A 89 0.71 -7.76 -11.98
CA PHE A 89 0.25 -8.80 -12.91
C PHE A 89 1.20 -10.00 -12.93
N GLY A 90 0.64 -11.21 -13.04
CA GLY A 90 1.41 -12.44 -13.07
C GLY A 90 0.57 -13.67 -12.77
N ARG A 91 1.23 -14.84 -12.76
CA ARG A 91 0.59 -16.12 -12.47
C ARG A 91 0.01 -16.13 -11.05
N CYS A 92 -1.30 -16.37 -10.92
CA CYS A 92 -1.93 -16.60 -9.63
C CYS A 92 -1.44 -17.95 -9.05
N LEU A 93 -0.84 -17.91 -7.86
CA LEU A 93 -0.34 -19.11 -7.17
C LEU A 93 -1.39 -19.77 -6.28
N SER A 94 -2.48 -19.04 -5.98
CA SER A 94 -3.58 -19.51 -5.15
C SER A 94 -4.90 -18.86 -5.57
N LYS A 95 -6.03 -19.46 -5.20
CA LYS A 95 -7.37 -18.90 -5.49
C LYS A 95 -7.54 -17.45 -4.96
N PRO A 96 -7.04 -17.09 -3.76
CA PRO A 96 -7.08 -15.70 -3.30
C PRO A 96 -6.35 -14.69 -4.20
N HIS A 97 -5.24 -15.07 -4.85
CA HIS A 97 -4.50 -14.14 -5.73
C HIS A 97 -5.34 -13.67 -6.92
N ALA A 98 -6.25 -14.52 -7.40
CA ALA A 98 -7.15 -14.19 -8.51
C ALA A 98 -8.19 -13.11 -8.16
N LYS A 99 -8.31 -12.76 -6.86
CA LYS A 99 -9.20 -11.71 -6.37
C LYS A 99 -8.50 -10.36 -6.15
N ALA A 100 -7.16 -10.30 -6.31
CA ALA A 100 -6.36 -9.08 -6.20
C ALA A 100 -6.24 -8.36 -7.57
N SER A 101 -5.14 -7.67 -7.86
CA SER A 101 -4.90 -7.01 -9.16
C SER A 101 -5.11 -7.87 -10.42
N PRO A 102 -4.84 -9.20 -10.44
CA PRO A 102 -5.17 -10.03 -11.61
C PRO A 102 -6.67 -10.09 -11.93
N PHE A 103 -7.54 -9.81 -10.95
CA PHE A 103 -8.98 -9.72 -11.18
C PHE A 103 -9.31 -8.65 -12.22
N ILE A 104 -8.67 -7.48 -12.14
CA ILE A 104 -8.89 -6.36 -13.06
C ILE A 104 -8.55 -6.80 -14.48
N PHE A 105 -7.38 -7.39 -14.67
CA PHE A 105 -6.96 -7.93 -15.97
C PHE A 105 -7.93 -8.99 -16.51
N ARG A 106 -8.39 -9.90 -15.66
CA ARG A 106 -9.39 -10.91 -16.03
C ARG A 106 -10.68 -10.27 -16.52
N GLN A 107 -11.23 -9.28 -15.81
CA GLN A 107 -12.47 -8.62 -16.24
C GLN A 107 -12.29 -7.87 -17.55
N SER A 108 -11.18 -7.13 -17.70
CA SER A 108 -10.84 -6.46 -18.96
C SER A 108 -10.75 -7.43 -20.14
N LEU A 109 -10.12 -8.58 -19.95
CA LEU A 109 -9.95 -9.58 -21.02
C LEU A 109 -11.28 -10.16 -21.50
N TYR A 110 -12.24 -10.36 -20.60
CA TYR A 110 -13.54 -10.94 -20.92
C TYR A 110 -14.64 -9.90 -21.19
N GLY A 111 -14.32 -8.60 -21.16
CA GLY A 111 -15.30 -7.53 -21.36
C GLY A 111 -16.38 -7.50 -20.27
N ASN A 112 -16.06 -7.96 -19.06
CA ASN A 112 -16.99 -7.97 -17.94
C ASN A 112 -16.99 -6.62 -17.22
N ASP A 113 -18.12 -6.28 -16.60
CA ASP A 113 -18.24 -5.12 -15.74
C ASP A 113 -17.35 -5.22 -14.49
N PHE A 114 -16.99 -4.06 -13.94
CA PHE A 114 -16.27 -3.92 -12.68
C PHE A 114 -17.26 -3.59 -11.56
N PRO A 115 -17.88 -4.58 -10.89
CA PRO A 115 -18.68 -4.29 -9.70
C PRO A 115 -17.76 -3.69 -8.63
N ASN A 116 -18.11 -2.48 -8.14
CA ASN A 116 -17.34 -1.71 -7.16
C ASN A 116 -15.90 -1.38 -7.59
N ASN A 117 -15.73 -0.67 -8.71
CA ASN A 117 -14.42 -0.20 -9.14
C ASN A 117 -13.83 0.77 -8.10
N PRO A 118 -12.75 0.43 -7.37
CA PRO A 118 -12.10 1.37 -6.45
C PRO A 118 -11.38 2.51 -7.19
N MET A 119 -11.31 2.45 -8.53
CA MET A 119 -10.74 3.46 -9.42
C MET A 119 -11.81 4.28 -10.17
N SER A 120 -13.11 4.03 -9.96
CA SER A 120 -14.13 4.98 -10.42
C SER A 120 -14.14 6.15 -9.45
N VAL A 121 -13.51 7.24 -9.85
CA VAL A 121 -13.73 8.57 -9.27
C VAL A 121 -15.18 9.00 -9.44
#